data_AF-A0A7K3H2H6-F1
#
_entry.id   AF-A0A7K3H2H6-F1
#
_cell.length_a   1.000
_cell.length_b   1.000
_cell.length_c   1.000
_cell.angle_alpha   90.00
_cell.angle_beta   90.00
_cell.angle_gamma   90.00
#
_symmetry.space_group_name_H-M   'P 1'
#
loop_
_entity.id
_entity.type
_entity.pdbx_description
1 polymer ?
#
loop_
_entity_poly.entity_id
_entity_poly.type
_entity_poly.pdbx_seq_one_letter_code
_entity_poly.pdbx_strand_id
1 'polypeptide(L)'
;SHPDPAGACAVAERDTRWGQDTFAPVPEGSLCTMQYGGPATAHVTGVWAGRPVDVTYDRRDGCEISRWNRMVPLLPEVGAPGRS
;
A
#
# COMPACT_ATOMS: atom_id res chain seq x y z
N SER A 1 -10.32 -13.17 5.75
CA SER A 1 -10.40 -12.11 6.79
C SER A 1 -8.99 -11.64 7.10
N HIS A 2 -8.81 -10.38 7.48
CA HIS A 2 -7.49 -9.83 7.82
C HIS A 2 -7.06 -10.28 9.24
N PRO A 3 -5.79 -10.68 9.48
CA PRO A 3 -5.33 -11.12 10.80
C PRO A 3 -5.28 -10.00 11.84
N ASP A 4 -5.06 -8.75 11.41
CA ASP A 4 -5.11 -7.56 12.26
C ASP A 4 -6.03 -6.48 11.63
N PRO A 5 -7.36 -6.59 11.80
CA PRO A 5 -8.28 -5.63 11.19
C PRO A 5 -8.09 -4.20 11.73
N ALA A 6 -7.80 -4.05 13.03
CA ALA A 6 -7.65 -2.75 13.66
C ALA A 6 -6.40 -2.03 13.13
N GLY A 7 -5.26 -2.72 13.03
CA GLY A 7 -4.04 -2.15 12.45
C GLY A 7 -4.19 -1.78 10.98
N ALA A 8 -4.86 -2.63 10.20
CA ALA A 8 -5.16 -2.36 8.79
C ALA A 8 -6.00 -1.08 8.61
N CYS A 9 -7.10 -0.95 9.37
CA CYS A 9 -7.92 0.26 9.35
C CYS A 9 -7.11 1.49 9.79
N ALA A 10 -6.37 1.38 10.89
CA ALA A 10 -5.61 2.50 11.43
C ALA A 10 -4.60 3.04 10.43
N VAL A 11 -3.95 2.20 9.61
CA VAL A 11 -2.99 2.68 8.61
C VAL A 11 -3.65 3.40 7.45
N ALA A 12 -4.75 2.87 6.92
CA ALA A 12 -5.52 3.57 5.90
C ALA A 12 -6.06 4.92 6.43
N GLU A 13 -6.48 4.98 7.70
CA GLU A 13 -6.93 6.22 8.34
C GLU A 13 -5.81 7.26 8.48
N ARG A 14 -4.62 6.85 8.92
CA ARG A 14 -3.44 7.73 9.07
C ARG A 14 -3.06 8.43 7.76
N ASP A 15 -3.15 7.71 6.65
CA ASP A 15 -2.81 8.23 5.33
C ASP A 15 -3.99 8.98 4.66
N THR A 16 -5.18 8.92 5.25
CA THR A 16 -6.34 9.63 4.72
C THR A 16 -6.26 11.12 5.02
N ARG A 17 -6.18 11.92 3.96
CA ARG A 17 -6.23 13.38 4.03
C ARG A 17 -7.38 13.89 3.18
N TRP A 18 -8.05 14.93 3.67
CA TRP A 18 -9.16 15.54 2.93
C TRP A 18 -8.67 16.05 1.56
N GLY A 19 -9.42 15.74 0.50
CA GLY A 19 -9.08 16.10 -0.87
C GLY A 19 -7.96 15.29 -1.53
N GLN A 20 -7.36 14.30 -0.85
CA GLN A 20 -6.33 13.42 -1.41
C GLN A 20 -6.84 11.98 -1.52
N ASP A 21 -6.41 11.27 -2.55
CA ASP A 21 -6.67 9.84 -2.69
C ASP A 21 -5.64 9.04 -1.87
N THR A 22 -6.13 8.40 -0.80
CA THR A 22 -5.34 7.56 0.11
C THR A 22 -4.61 6.44 -0.64
N PHE A 23 -5.22 5.92 -1.72
CA PHE A 23 -4.74 4.77 -2.48
C PHE A 23 -4.08 5.18 -3.80
N ALA A 24 -3.82 6.47 -4.00
CA ALA A 24 -3.26 7.01 -5.24
C ALA A 24 -2.00 6.23 -5.70
N PRO A 25 -1.83 6.04 -7.02
CA PRO A 25 -0.60 5.47 -7.55
C PRO A 25 0.58 6.42 -7.34
N VAL A 26 1.80 5.93 -7.55
CA VAL A 26 2.97 6.81 -7.69
C VAL A 26 2.73 7.76 -8.87
N PRO A 27 2.90 9.08 -8.72
CA PRO A 27 2.70 10.02 -9.82
C PRO A 27 3.62 9.70 -11.00
N GLU A 28 3.08 9.84 -12.21
CA GLU A 28 3.87 9.66 -13.44
C GLU A 28 5.06 10.63 -13.45
N GLY A 29 6.22 10.15 -13.93
CA GLY A 29 7.45 10.94 -13.97
C GLY A 29 8.15 11.11 -12.62
N SER A 30 7.69 10.43 -11.56
CA SER A 30 8.41 10.39 -10.29
C SER A 30 9.83 9.83 -10.48
N LEU A 31 10.81 10.47 -9.84
CA LEU A 31 12.19 9.97 -9.81
C LEU A 31 12.29 8.84 -8.79
N CYS A 32 12.24 7.61 -9.28
CA CYS A 32 12.27 6.40 -8.47
C CYS A 32 13.59 5.65 -8.66
N THR A 33 14.09 5.02 -7.59
CA THR A 33 15.25 4.14 -7.70
C THR A 33 14.85 2.86 -8.44
N MET A 34 15.76 2.29 -9.24
CA MET A 34 15.52 1.01 -9.93
C MET A 34 15.68 -0.21 -9.02
N GLN A 35 15.36 -0.07 -7.73
CA GLN A 35 15.44 -1.16 -6.76
C GLN A 35 14.24 -2.08 -6.94
N TYR A 36 14.51 -3.35 -7.28
CA TYR A 36 13.48 -4.38 -7.30
C TYR A 36 13.27 -4.95 -5.89
N GLY A 37 12.07 -4.80 -5.34
CA GLY A 37 11.72 -5.26 -4.00
C GLY A 37 11.31 -6.74 -3.94
N GLY A 38 10.97 -7.35 -5.07
CA GLY A 38 10.50 -8.74 -5.16
C GLY A 38 9.15 -8.86 -5.88
N PRO A 39 8.62 -10.10 -6.04
CA PRO A 39 7.48 -10.37 -6.91
C PRO A 39 6.11 -10.09 -6.29
N ALA A 40 6.06 -9.74 -5.00
CA ALA A 40 4.81 -9.54 -4.28
C ALA A 40 3.97 -8.42 -4.91
N THR A 41 2.69 -8.71 -5.11
CA THR A 41 1.65 -7.77 -5.55
C THR A 41 0.45 -7.86 -4.62
N ALA A 42 -0.37 -6.82 -4.61
CA ALA A 42 -1.65 -6.81 -3.91
C ALA A 42 -2.70 -6.04 -4.71
N HIS A 43 -3.94 -6.50 -4.67
CA HIS A 43 -5.07 -5.83 -5.28
C HIS A 43 -6.04 -5.41 -4.19
N VAL A 44 -6.30 -4.11 -4.08
CA VAL A 44 -7.19 -3.52 -3.08
C VAL A 44 -8.43 -2.99 -3.78
N THR A 45 -9.59 -3.52 -3.39
CA THR A 45 -10.89 -3.14 -3.93
C THR A 45 -11.87 -2.80 -2.82
N GLY A 46 -12.82 -1.90 -3.09
CA GLY A 46 -13.89 -1.57 -2.16
C GLY A 46 -14.25 -0.09 -2.16
N VAL A 47 -14.63 0.42 -0.98
CA VAL A 47 -14.95 1.83 -0.77
C VAL A 47 -14.20 2.33 0.45
N TRP A 48 -13.51 3.47 0.31
CA TRP A 48 -12.79 4.12 1.39
C TRP A 48 -13.09 5.61 1.43
N ALA A 49 -13.46 6.13 2.61
CA ALA A 49 -13.84 7.53 2.80
C ALA A 49 -14.85 8.04 1.75
N GLY A 50 -15.82 7.20 1.37
CA GLY A 50 -16.86 7.52 0.39
C GLY A 50 -16.42 7.45 -1.08
N ARG A 51 -15.21 6.98 -1.39
CA ARG A 51 -14.69 6.85 -2.76
C ARG A 51 -14.45 5.39 -3.13
N PRO A 52 -14.75 4.96 -4.37
CA PRO A 52 -14.40 3.64 -4.83
C PRO A 52 -12.87 3.49 -4.89
N VAL A 53 -12.40 2.30 -4.52
CA VAL A 53 -10.99 1.92 -4.60
C VAL A 53 -10.90 0.69 -5.49
N ASP A 54 -10.00 0.73 -6.46
CA ASP A 54 -9.59 -0.38 -7.30
C ASP A 54 -8.14 -0.12 -7.73
N VAL A 55 -7.20 -0.61 -6.93
CA VAL A 55 -5.76 -0.31 -7.13
C VAL A 55 -4.90 -1.54 -6.95
N THR A 56 -3.85 -1.61 -7.76
CA THR A 56 -2.79 -2.60 -7.61
C THR A 56 -1.57 -1.98 -6.95
N TYR A 57 -0.94 -2.75 -6.08
CA TYR A 57 0.36 -2.48 -5.51
C TYR A 57 1.35 -3.50 -6.05
N ASP A 58 2.56 -3.03 -6.35
CA ASP A 58 3.70 -3.87 -6.66
C ASP A 58 4.94 -3.29 -5.97
N ARG A 59 6.11 -3.88 -6.26
CA ARG A 59 7.39 -3.54 -5.63
C ARG A 59 8.50 -3.48 -6.67
N ARG A 60 8.21 -2.96 -7.86
CA ARG A 60 9.13 -2.96 -9.01
C ARG A 60 10.21 -1.90 -8.96
N ASP A 61 9.98 -0.81 -8.22
CA ASP A 61 10.92 0.29 -8.01
C ASP A 61 10.82 0.85 -6.58
N GLY A 62 11.71 1.79 -6.24
CA GLY A 62 11.77 2.38 -4.90
C GLY A 62 10.53 3.17 -4.47
N CYS A 63 9.80 3.75 -5.41
CA CYS A 63 8.57 4.47 -5.10
C CYS A 63 7.43 3.49 -4.78
N GLU A 64 7.29 2.43 -5.55
CA GLU A 64 6.30 1.38 -5.31
C GLU A 64 6.60 0.61 -4.02
N ILE A 65 7.88 0.32 -3.71
CA ILE A 65 8.28 -0.22 -2.41
C ILE A 65 7.87 0.71 -1.27
N SER A 66 8.13 2.01 -1.41
CA SER A 66 7.77 3.00 -0.39
C SER A 66 6.26 3.10 -0.21
N ARG A 67 5.50 3.07 -1.31
CA ARG A 67 4.03 3.06 -1.33
C ARG A 67 3.47 1.81 -0.65
N TRP A 68 4.05 0.65 -0.91
CA TRP A 68 3.73 -0.60 -0.20
C TRP A 68 3.94 -0.47 1.30
N ASN A 69 5.14 -0.04 1.71
CA ASN A 69 5.54 0.01 3.11
C ASN A 69 4.66 0.96 3.95
N ARG A 70 4.19 2.07 3.36
CA ARG A 70 3.24 2.97 4.05
C ARG A 70 1.92 2.29 4.38
N MET A 71 1.52 1.29 3.59
CA MET A 71 0.27 0.57 3.78
C MET A 71 0.40 -0.67 4.66
N VAL A 72 1.56 -0.96 5.25
CA VAL A 72 1.67 -2.07 6.22
C VAL A 72 1.10 -1.60 7.58
N PRO A 73 0.16 -2.33 8.22
CA PRO A 73 -0.15 -3.75 8.00
C PRO A 73 -1.44 -4.02 7.20
N LEU A 74 -2.04 -3.03 6.52
CA LEU A 74 -3.12 -3.30 5.56
C LEU A 74 -2.63 -4.22 4.43
N LEU A 75 -1.40 -3.99 3.96
CA LEU A 75 -0.65 -4.91 3.11
C LEU A 75 0.28 -5.77 3.99
N PRO A 76 0.60 -7.01 3.56
CA PRO A 76 1.51 -7.85 4.32
C PRO A 76 2.91 -7.24 4.35
N GLU A 77 3.59 -7.39 5.49
CA GLU A 77 5.00 -7.08 5.61
C GLU A 77 5.80 -8.08 4.75
N VAL A 78 6.63 -7.57 3.84
CA VAL A 78 7.47 -8.39 2.95
C VAL A 78 8.92 -8.02 3.19
N GLY A 79 9.67 -8.88 3.88
CA GLY A 79 11.09 -8.66 4.15
C GLY A 79 11.54 -8.89 5.60
N ALA A 80 10.61 -9.11 6.54
CA ALA A 80 10.93 -9.74 7.82
C ALA A 80 10.84 -11.26 7.67
N PRO A 81 11.80 -12.05 8.19
CA PRO A 81 11.59 -13.49 8.31
C PRO A 81 10.30 -13.72 9.09
N GLY A 82 9.41 -14.52 8.50
CA GLY A 82 8.05 -14.71 8.99
C GLY A 82 8.02 -14.93 10.49
N ARG A 83 7.26 -14.10 11.20
CA ARG A 83 6.74 -14.48 12.51
C ARG A 83 5.53 -15.38 12.24
N SER A 84 5.84 -16.67 12.19
CA SER A 84 4.94 -17.77 12.52
C SER A 84 4.32 -17.60 13.89
#